data_AF-A0A3B9EWR8-F1
#
_entry.id   AF-A0A3B9EWR8-F1
#
_cell.length_a   1.000
_cell.length_b   1.000
_cell.length_c   1.000
_cell.angle_alpha   90.00
_cell.angle_beta   90.00
_cell.angle_gamma   90.00
#
_symmetry.space_group_name_H-M   'P 1'
#
loop_
_entity.id
_entity.type
_entity.pdbx_description
1 polymer ?
#
loop_
_entity_poly.entity_id
_entity_poly.type
_entity_poly.pdbx_seq_one_letter_code
_entity_poly.pdbx_strand_id
1 'polypeptide(L)'
;MKRFIETIQNIWKIEELREKILLTLGLLLVYRLGSNVVLPGIDPESLTNLQSQADGGIIGLLNAFTGGAFANASIMALGIMPYISASIVIQLLGMAVPTIQKMQKEGESGRRKINQITRFLTIAITFAQAPGYIANLMSQNVALTISPSVFWVTSMVVLTAGTIFAMWLG
;
A
#
# COMPACT_ATOMS: atom_id res chain seq x y z
N MET A 1 -31.90 8.13 -15.48
CA MET A 1 -30.82 8.99 -16.01
C MET A 1 -30.86 10.42 -15.46
N LYS A 2 -31.99 11.16 -15.51
CA LYS A 2 -32.08 12.55 -14.98
C LYS A 2 -31.62 12.71 -13.52
N ARG A 3 -32.08 11.84 -12.61
CA ARG A 3 -31.68 11.84 -11.19
C ARG A 3 -30.17 11.67 -10.93
N PHE A 4 -29.49 10.89 -11.76
CA PHE A 4 -28.04 10.67 -11.64
C PHE A 4 -27.26 11.94 -12.01
N ILE A 5 -27.66 12.60 -13.10
CA ILE A 5 -27.08 13.86 -13.54
C ILE A 5 -27.36 14.98 -12.53
N GLU A 6 -28.57 15.03 -11.97
CA GLU A 6 -28.93 15.97 -10.90
C GLU A 6 -28.08 15.77 -9.64
N THR A 7 -27.78 14.52 -9.28
CA THR A 7 -26.92 14.21 -8.13
C THR A 7 -25.48 14.69 -8.37
N ILE A 8 -24.93 14.45 -9.56
CA ILE A 8 -23.59 14.97 -9.94
C ILE A 8 -23.58 16.51 -9.95
N GLN A 9 -24.62 17.16 -10.48
CA GLN A 9 -24.71 18.61 -10.46
C GLN A 9 -24.84 19.16 -9.04
N ASN A 10 -25.57 18.49 -8.15
CA ASN A 10 -25.72 18.91 -6.76
C ASN A 10 -24.43 18.72 -5.95
N ILE A 11 -23.64 17.68 -6.26
CA ILE A 11 -22.29 17.51 -5.69
C ILE A 11 -21.41 18.73 -5.98
N TRP A 12 -21.46 19.26 -7.20
CA TRP A 12 -20.69 20.44 -7.61
C TRP A 12 -21.21 21.77 -7.05
N LYS A 13 -22.46 21.81 -6.58
CA LYS A 13 -23.03 22.99 -5.91
C LYS A 13 -22.62 23.12 -4.45
N ILE A 14 -22.30 22.01 -3.78
CA ILE A 14 -21.91 22.01 -2.36
C ILE A 14 -20.39 22.17 -2.28
N GLU A 15 -19.94 23.33 -1.81
CA GLU A 15 -18.52 23.69 -1.70
C GLU A 15 -17.70 22.68 -0.88
N GLU A 16 -18.20 22.27 0.28
CA GLU A 16 -17.51 21.28 1.12
C GLU A 16 -17.34 19.92 0.43
N LEU A 17 -18.32 19.54 -0.41
CA LEU A 17 -18.35 18.24 -1.05
C LEU A 17 -17.44 18.20 -2.28
N ARG A 18 -17.39 19.28 -3.07
CA ARG A 18 -16.40 19.43 -4.15
C ARG A 18 -14.97 19.42 -3.60
N GLU A 19 -14.71 20.08 -2.47
CA GLU A 19 -13.36 20.15 -1.88
C GLU A 19 -12.87 18.78 -1.43
N LYS A 20 -13.71 18.01 -0.74
CA LYS A 20 -13.39 16.64 -0.32
C LYS A 20 -13.12 15.71 -1.51
N ILE A 21 -13.91 15.82 -2.58
CA ILE A 21 -13.71 15.03 -3.80
C ILE A 21 -12.40 15.41 -4.49
N LEU A 22 -12.14 16.70 -4.68
CA LEU A 22 -10.90 17.18 -5.30
C LEU A 22 -9.66 16.77 -4.50
N LEU A 23 -9.73 16.86 -3.17
CA LEU A 23 -8.67 16.38 -2.30
C LEU A 23 -8.45 14.87 -2.45
N THR A 24 -9.52 14.07 -2.45
CA THR A 24 -9.43 12.62 -2.62
C THR A 24 -8.83 12.25 -3.98
N LEU A 25 -9.29 12.88 -5.06
CA LEU A 25 -8.74 12.68 -6.41
C LEU A 25 -7.27 13.11 -6.49
N GLY A 26 -6.90 14.20 -5.80
CA GLY A 26 -5.52 14.65 -5.69
C GLY A 26 -4.62 13.62 -4.98
N LEU A 27 -5.06 13.07 -3.86
CA LEU A 27 -4.32 12.02 -3.14
C LEU A 27 -4.19 10.74 -3.98
N LEU A 28 -5.25 10.35 -4.71
CA LEU A 28 -5.20 9.22 -5.64
C LEU A 28 -4.22 9.47 -6.79
N LEU A 29 -4.13 10.70 -7.30
CA LEU A 29 -3.17 11.08 -8.33
C LEU A 29 -1.73 10.97 -7.79
N VAL A 30 -1.48 11.45 -6.56
CA VAL A 30 -0.17 11.31 -5.89
C VAL A 30 0.20 9.84 -5.72
N TYR A 31 -0.73 8.99 -5.27
CA TYR A 31 -0.52 7.55 -5.21
C TYR A 31 -0.21 6.97 -6.59
N ARG A 32 -0.94 7.39 -7.63
CA ARG A 32 -0.70 6.94 -9.01
C ARG A 32 0.69 7.33 -9.51
N LEU A 33 1.14 8.55 -9.24
CA LEU A 33 2.49 8.98 -9.60
C LEU A 33 3.54 8.13 -8.89
N GLY A 34 3.40 7.94 -7.58
CA GLY A 34 4.35 7.10 -6.83
C GLY A 34 4.38 5.65 -7.33
N SER A 35 3.24 5.09 -7.76
CA SER A 35 3.17 3.71 -8.31
C SER A 35 3.97 3.49 -9.60
N ASN A 36 4.40 4.58 -10.26
CA ASN A 36 5.25 4.55 -11.45
C ASN A 36 6.70 4.94 -11.15
N VAL A 37 7.01 5.40 -9.93
CA VAL A 37 8.39 5.68 -9.50
C VAL A 37 9.04 4.37 -9.09
N VAL A 38 9.95 3.87 -9.93
CA VAL A 38 10.68 2.62 -9.72
C VAL A 38 11.67 2.74 -8.55
N LEU A 39 11.93 1.64 -7.85
CA LEU A 39 12.94 1.57 -6.80
C LEU A 39 14.33 1.99 -7.33
N PRO A 40 15.12 2.71 -6.51
CA PRO A 40 16.46 3.12 -6.90
C PRO A 40 17.34 1.89 -7.14
N GLY A 41 17.97 1.83 -8.30
CA GLY A 41 18.86 0.74 -8.65
C GLY A 41 18.27 -0.33 -9.56
N ILE A 42 17.01 -0.21 -9.99
CA ILE A 42 16.38 -1.12 -10.96
C ILE A 42 16.42 -0.51 -12.36
N ASP A 43 16.70 -1.35 -13.35
CA ASP A 43 16.48 -1.01 -14.75
C ASP A 43 15.01 -1.28 -15.16
N PRO A 44 14.22 -0.25 -15.51
CA PRO A 44 12.82 -0.41 -15.90
C PRO A 44 12.61 -1.32 -17.12
N GLU A 45 13.59 -1.44 -18.02
CA GLU A 45 13.48 -2.28 -19.21
C GLU A 45 13.52 -3.78 -18.87
N SER A 46 14.06 -4.13 -17.70
CA SER A 46 14.21 -5.52 -17.24
C SER A 46 12.99 -6.07 -16.49
N LEU A 47 11.88 -5.31 -16.41
CA LEU A 47 10.69 -5.67 -15.63
C LEU A 47 9.71 -6.61 -16.35
N THR A 48 9.95 -6.97 -17.60
CA THR A 48 9.01 -7.77 -18.41
C THR A 48 8.62 -9.11 -17.76
N ASN A 49 9.58 -9.80 -17.15
CA ASN A 49 9.33 -11.07 -16.46
C ASN A 49 8.46 -10.88 -15.21
N LEU A 50 8.71 -9.80 -14.46
CA LEU A 50 7.93 -9.45 -13.27
C LEU A 50 6.49 -9.08 -13.64
N GLN A 51 6.31 -8.30 -14.71
CA GLN A 51 5.00 -7.93 -15.24
C GLN A 51 4.22 -9.17 -15.69
N SER A 52 4.87 -10.07 -16.43
CA SER A 52 4.26 -11.33 -16.88
C SER A 52 3.84 -12.22 -15.71
N GLN A 53 4.62 -12.26 -14.62
CA GLN A 53 4.26 -12.95 -13.39
C GLN A 53 3.05 -12.30 -12.69
N ALA A 54 2.95 -10.98 -12.77
CA ALA A 54 1.90 -10.17 -12.16
C ALA A 54 0.58 -10.14 -12.96
N ASP A 55 0.49 -10.83 -14.09
CA ASP A 55 -0.75 -10.95 -14.87
C ASP A 55 -1.64 -12.12 -14.41
N GLY A 56 -1.12 -13.02 -13.58
CA GLY A 56 -1.80 -14.27 -13.22
C GLY A 56 -1.85 -14.61 -11.73
N GLY A 57 -2.85 -15.40 -11.35
CA GLY A 57 -2.95 -16.05 -10.04
C GLY A 57 -3.00 -15.08 -8.86
N ILE A 58 -2.44 -15.51 -7.72
CA ILE A 58 -2.42 -14.74 -6.48
C ILE A 58 -1.57 -13.48 -6.62
N ILE A 59 -0.48 -13.52 -7.41
CA ILE A 59 0.38 -12.36 -7.63
C ILE A 59 -0.34 -11.27 -8.44
N GLY A 60 -1.17 -11.66 -9.42
CA GLY A 60 -2.02 -10.70 -10.12
C GLY A 60 -3.02 -9.99 -9.21
N LEU A 61 -3.58 -10.69 -8.21
CA LEU A 61 -4.40 -10.04 -7.19
C LEU A 61 -3.58 -9.03 -6.36
N LEU A 62 -2.35 -9.38 -5.97
CA LEU A 62 -1.46 -8.44 -5.27
C LEU A 62 -1.17 -7.20 -6.13
N ASN A 63 -0.95 -7.38 -7.43
CA ASN A 63 -0.71 -6.27 -8.35
C ASN A 63 -1.95 -5.37 -8.51
N ALA A 64 -3.15 -5.96 -8.57
CA ALA A 64 -4.40 -5.21 -8.61
C ALA A 64 -4.61 -4.36 -7.35
N PHE A 65 -4.34 -4.92 -6.16
CA PHE A 65 -4.48 -4.19 -4.90
C PHE A 65 -3.43 -3.08 -4.69
N THR A 66 -2.28 -3.20 -5.32
CA THR A 66 -1.22 -2.16 -5.28
C THR A 66 -1.37 -1.14 -6.40
N GLY A 67 -2.33 -1.32 -7.31
CA GLY A 67 -2.59 -0.42 -8.44
C GLY A 67 -1.53 -0.52 -9.54
N GLY A 68 -0.87 -1.68 -9.70
CA GLY A 68 0.22 -1.88 -10.67
C GLY A 68 1.62 -1.61 -10.11
N ALA A 69 1.72 -1.12 -8.87
CA ALA A 69 3.01 -0.76 -8.27
C ALA A 69 3.93 -1.97 -8.07
N PHE A 70 3.34 -3.15 -7.79
CA PHE A 70 4.09 -4.40 -7.63
C PHE A 70 4.81 -4.79 -8.93
N ALA A 71 4.09 -4.79 -10.06
CA ALA A 71 4.64 -5.15 -11.36
C ALA A 71 5.67 -4.14 -11.89
N ASN A 72 5.57 -2.88 -11.46
CA ASN A 72 6.49 -1.81 -11.85
C ASN A 72 7.70 -1.67 -10.93
N ALA A 73 7.87 -2.56 -9.95
CA ALA A 73 8.92 -2.45 -8.93
C ALA A 73 9.03 -1.05 -8.32
N SER A 74 7.88 -0.46 -7.98
CA SER A 74 7.77 0.90 -7.49
C SER A 74 8.15 1.05 -6.02
N ILE A 75 8.44 2.29 -5.60
CA ILE A 75 8.55 2.69 -4.19
C ILE A 75 7.31 2.29 -3.35
N MET A 76 6.14 2.12 -3.99
CA MET A 76 4.90 1.63 -3.36
C MET A 76 4.56 0.20 -3.77
N ALA A 77 5.53 -0.64 -4.11
CA ALA A 77 5.29 -2.00 -4.60
C ALA A 77 4.49 -2.89 -3.63
N LEU A 78 4.63 -2.70 -2.32
CA LEU A 78 3.82 -3.40 -1.30
C LEU A 78 2.47 -2.70 -1.04
N GLY A 79 2.34 -1.43 -1.43
CA GLY A 79 1.13 -0.62 -1.29
C GLY A 79 0.58 -0.61 0.13
N ILE A 80 -0.74 -0.71 0.25
CA ILE A 80 -1.45 -0.77 1.54
C ILE A 80 -1.60 -2.20 2.09
N MET A 81 -1.10 -3.22 1.37
CA MET A 81 -1.28 -4.63 1.73
C MET A 81 -0.73 -5.00 3.12
N PRO A 82 0.44 -4.48 3.56
CA PRO A 82 0.92 -4.73 4.92
C PRO A 82 -0.05 -4.19 5.98
N TYR A 83 -0.72 -3.06 5.73
CA TYR A 83 -1.71 -2.49 6.64
C TYR A 83 -2.98 -3.31 6.68
N ILE A 84 -3.48 -3.76 5.51
CA ILE A 84 -4.62 -4.68 5.44
C ILE A 84 -4.31 -5.94 6.25
N SER A 85 -3.14 -6.53 6.06
CA SER A 85 -2.68 -7.72 6.79
C SER A 85 -2.63 -7.46 8.30
N ALA A 86 -2.03 -6.35 8.74
CA ALA A 86 -1.97 -5.96 10.15
C ALA A 86 -3.38 -5.81 10.76
N SER A 87 -4.31 -5.19 10.03
CA SER A 87 -5.67 -4.97 10.49
C SER A 87 -6.42 -6.28 10.69
N ILE A 88 -6.24 -7.27 9.81
CA ILE A 88 -6.81 -8.61 9.94
C ILE A 88 -6.22 -9.31 11.17
N VAL A 89 -4.91 -9.25 11.37
CA VAL A 89 -4.27 -9.83 12.57
C VAL A 89 -4.87 -9.24 13.84
N ILE A 90 -5.04 -7.93 13.92
CA ILE A 90 -5.61 -7.25 15.08
C ILE A 90 -7.10 -7.60 15.28
N GLN A 91 -7.87 -7.74 14.19
CA GLN A 91 -9.25 -8.20 14.26
C GLN A 91 -9.35 -9.62 14.81
N LEU A 92 -8.51 -10.54 14.32
CA LEU A 92 -8.43 -11.92 14.82
C LEU A 92 -8.00 -11.97 16.30
N LEU A 93 -6.99 -11.16 16.68
CA LEU A 93 -6.58 -11.02 18.07
C LEU A 93 -7.68 -10.44 18.95
N GLY A 94 -8.54 -9.56 18.42
CA GLY A 94 -9.72 -9.05 19.13
C GLY A 94 -10.73 -10.14 19.50
N MET A 95 -10.82 -11.22 18.72
CA MET A 95 -11.67 -12.37 19.02
C MET A 95 -11.00 -13.35 20.00
N ALA A 96 -9.68 -13.49 19.94
CA ALA A 96 -8.94 -14.47 20.73
C ALA A 96 -8.42 -13.93 22.08
N VAL A 97 -8.09 -12.64 22.17
CA VAL A 97 -7.42 -12.02 23.33
C VAL A 97 -8.37 -11.07 24.06
N PRO A 98 -8.74 -11.37 25.33
CA PRO A 98 -9.69 -10.58 26.10
C PRO A 98 -9.27 -9.11 26.27
N THR A 99 -7.97 -8.82 26.32
CA THR A 99 -7.43 -7.46 26.47
C THR A 99 -7.72 -6.60 25.24
N ILE A 100 -7.55 -7.14 24.03
CA ILE A 100 -7.87 -6.44 22.78
C ILE A 100 -9.39 -6.27 22.66
N GLN A 101 -10.15 -7.30 23.03
CA GLN A 101 -11.62 -7.22 23.06
C GLN A 101 -12.14 -6.13 24.01
N LYS A 102 -11.51 -5.96 25.18
CA LYS A 102 -11.82 -4.85 26.12
C LYS A 102 -11.52 -3.50 25.48
N MET A 103 -10.34 -3.33 24.87
CA MET A 103 -9.99 -2.10 24.15
C MET A 103 -10.99 -1.77 23.03
N GLN A 104 -11.55 -2.77 22.33
CA GLN A 104 -12.59 -2.52 21.32
C GLN A 104 -13.90 -1.96 21.93
N LYS A 105 -14.18 -2.28 23.20
CA LYS A 105 -15.38 -1.84 23.94
C LYS A 105 -15.21 -0.49 24.64
N GLU A 106 -13.99 0.04 24.75
CA GLU A 106 -13.65 1.33 25.38
C GLU A 106 -14.06 2.56 24.53
N GLY A 107 -14.73 2.38 23.39
CA GLY A 107 -15.20 3.47 22.56
C GLY A 107 -14.09 4.12 21.73
N GLU A 108 -14.05 5.45 21.64
CA GLU A 108 -13.10 6.17 20.79
C GLU A 108 -11.64 6.02 21.22
N SER A 109 -11.35 6.07 22.52
CA SER A 109 -9.99 5.98 23.05
C SER A 109 -9.35 4.63 22.73
N GLY A 110 -10.10 3.55 22.95
CA GLY A 110 -9.68 2.18 22.62
C GLY A 110 -9.48 1.97 21.12
N ARG A 111 -10.40 2.49 20.28
CA ARG A 111 -10.24 2.46 18.81
C ARG A 111 -8.97 3.17 18.35
N ARG A 112 -8.65 4.35 18.91
CA ARG A 112 -7.40 5.07 18.57
C ARG A 112 -6.17 4.25 18.94
N LYS A 113 -6.18 3.58 20.10
CA LYS A 113 -5.06 2.75 20.56
C LYS A 113 -4.87 1.51 19.68
N ILE A 114 -5.95 0.84 19.30
CA ILE A 114 -5.94 -0.29 18.37
C ILE A 114 -5.41 0.14 17.00
N ASN A 115 -5.82 1.31 16.51
CA ASN A 115 -5.30 1.84 15.25
C ASN A 115 -3.79 2.12 15.32
N GLN A 116 -3.28 2.68 16.43
CA GLN A 116 -1.85 2.88 16.62
C GLN A 116 -1.09 1.55 16.63
N ILE A 117 -1.58 0.54 17.35
CA ILE A 117 -0.98 -0.80 17.36
C ILE A 117 -0.96 -1.39 15.94
N THR A 118 -2.05 -1.25 15.20
CA THR A 118 -2.15 -1.72 13.81
C THR A 118 -1.11 -1.04 12.92
N ARG A 119 -0.89 0.27 13.07
CA ARG A 119 0.13 1.03 12.33
C ARG A 119 1.55 0.57 12.66
N PHE A 120 1.86 0.33 13.93
CA PHE A 120 3.18 -0.20 14.31
C PHE A 120 3.39 -1.64 13.81
N LEU A 121 2.36 -2.47 13.90
CA LEU A 121 2.40 -3.83 13.36
C LEU A 121 2.60 -3.83 11.84
N THR A 122 1.99 -2.88 11.14
CA THR A 122 2.17 -2.68 9.69
C THR A 122 3.64 -2.47 9.35
N ILE A 123 4.34 -1.60 10.09
CA ILE A 123 5.77 -1.33 9.87
C ILE A 123 6.58 -2.61 10.07
N ALA A 124 6.31 -3.37 11.14
CA ALA A 124 6.99 -4.63 11.41
C ALA A 124 6.76 -5.69 10.31
N ILE A 125 5.51 -5.83 9.86
CA ILE A 125 5.15 -6.75 8.76
C ILE A 125 5.85 -6.31 7.47
N THR A 126 5.85 -5.03 7.15
CA THR A 126 6.49 -4.49 5.95
C THR A 126 7.99 -4.78 5.96
N PHE A 127 8.65 -4.57 7.09
CA PHE A 127 10.07 -4.85 7.25
C PHE A 127 10.40 -6.32 7.07
N ALA A 128 9.51 -7.22 7.49
CA ALA A 128 9.64 -8.66 7.27
C ALA A 128 9.33 -9.08 5.82
N GLN A 129 8.39 -8.41 5.15
CA GLN A 129 7.96 -8.73 3.77
C GLN A 129 8.88 -8.14 2.70
N ALA A 130 9.50 -6.98 2.95
CA ALA A 130 10.37 -6.32 1.99
C ALA A 130 11.53 -7.19 1.47
N PRO A 131 12.27 -7.95 2.32
CA PRO A 131 13.26 -8.94 1.86
C PRO A 131 12.69 -9.98 0.91
N GLY A 132 11.47 -10.47 1.16
CA GLY A 132 10.82 -11.46 0.31
C GLY A 132 10.48 -10.89 -1.07
N TYR A 133 10.02 -9.65 -1.12
CA TYR A 133 9.79 -8.95 -2.38
C TYR A 133 11.10 -8.70 -3.16
N ILE A 134 12.16 -8.24 -2.48
CA ILE A 134 13.47 -8.02 -3.11
C ILE A 134 14.04 -9.34 -3.64
N ALA A 135 13.92 -10.44 -2.88
CA ALA A 135 14.34 -11.76 -3.36
C ALA A 135 13.56 -12.22 -4.59
N ASN A 136 12.25 -11.93 -4.65
CA ASN A 136 11.43 -12.20 -5.83
C ASN A 136 11.92 -11.39 -7.04
N LEU A 137 12.22 -10.10 -6.89
CA LEU A 137 12.80 -9.29 -7.97
C LEU A 137 14.09 -9.91 -8.52
N MET A 138 15.00 -10.34 -7.64
CA MET A 138 16.25 -10.99 -8.05
C MET A 138 15.99 -12.32 -8.78
N SER A 139 15.00 -13.09 -8.34
CA SER A 139 14.63 -14.36 -8.98
C SER A 139 14.07 -14.19 -10.40
N GLN A 140 13.50 -13.02 -10.71
CA GLN A 140 12.99 -12.69 -12.04
C GLN A 140 14.06 -12.13 -12.98
N ASN A 141 15.34 -12.12 -12.54
CA ASN A 141 16.48 -11.57 -13.27
C ASN A 141 16.31 -10.07 -13.62
N VAL A 142 15.67 -9.31 -12.73
CA VAL A 142 15.60 -7.84 -12.85
C VAL A 142 17.02 -7.29 -12.77
N ALA A 143 17.41 -6.50 -13.77
CA ALA A 143 18.74 -5.94 -13.87
C ALA A 143 18.92 -4.81 -12.86
N LEU A 144 20.07 -4.82 -12.17
CA LEU A 144 20.43 -3.82 -11.19
C LEU A 144 21.51 -2.88 -11.74
N THR A 145 21.33 -1.58 -11.53
CA THR A 145 22.30 -0.53 -11.90
C THR A 145 23.25 -0.17 -10.78
N ILE A 146 23.00 -0.68 -9.57
CA ILE A 146 23.82 -0.47 -8.36
C ILE A 146 24.22 -1.83 -7.76
N SER A 147 25.16 -1.82 -6.81
CA SER A 147 25.59 -3.06 -6.16
C SER A 147 24.42 -3.71 -5.40
N PRO A 148 24.31 -5.06 -5.43
CA PRO A 148 23.21 -5.76 -4.77
C PRO A 148 23.08 -5.43 -3.27
N SER A 149 24.18 -5.31 -2.54
CA SER A 149 24.15 -4.99 -1.11
C SER A 149 23.55 -3.60 -0.84
N VAL A 150 23.91 -2.60 -1.65
CA VAL A 150 23.34 -1.25 -1.53
C VAL A 150 21.86 -1.27 -1.92
N PHE A 151 21.51 -1.94 -3.02
CA PHE A 151 20.13 -2.09 -3.48
C PHE A 151 19.23 -2.69 -2.41
N TRP A 152 19.67 -3.73 -1.72
CA TRP A 152 18.90 -4.38 -0.65
C TRP A 152 18.59 -3.40 0.49
N VAL A 153 19.59 -2.70 0.99
CA VAL A 153 19.41 -1.76 2.10
C VAL A 153 18.53 -0.58 1.68
N THR A 154 18.81 0.03 0.52
CA THR A 154 18.02 1.16 0.03
C THR A 154 16.58 0.76 -0.25
N SER A 155 16.35 -0.40 -0.87
CA SER A 155 15.00 -0.89 -1.18
C SER A 155 14.20 -1.21 0.08
N MET A 156 14.80 -1.84 1.11
CA MET A 156 14.10 -2.09 2.37
C MET A 156 13.62 -0.78 3.02
N VAL A 157 14.47 0.25 3.05
CA VAL A 157 14.11 1.57 3.59
C VAL A 157 13.02 2.23 2.74
N VAL A 158 13.18 2.26 1.42
CA VAL A 158 12.25 2.91 0.50
C VAL A 158 10.89 2.20 0.47
N LEU A 159 10.84 0.87 0.46
CA LEU A 159 9.58 0.12 0.51
C LEU A 159 8.85 0.33 1.83
N THR A 160 9.59 0.38 2.94
CA THR A 160 9.02 0.68 4.26
C THR A 160 8.46 2.10 4.30
N ALA A 161 9.23 3.08 3.82
CA ALA A 161 8.80 4.47 3.73
C ALA A 161 7.59 4.65 2.80
N GLY A 162 7.59 4.00 1.63
CA GLY A 162 6.50 4.04 0.67
C GLY A 162 5.21 3.42 1.22
N THR A 163 5.31 2.34 1.98
CA THR A 163 4.15 1.73 2.65
C THR A 163 3.60 2.65 3.75
N ILE A 164 4.47 3.28 4.54
CA ILE A 164 4.06 4.26 5.57
C ILE A 164 3.38 5.46 4.91
N PHE A 165 3.91 5.93 3.78
CA PHE A 165 3.32 7.00 3.01
C PHE A 165 1.95 6.63 2.45
N ALA A 166 1.80 5.43 1.87
CA ALA A 166 0.50 4.93 1.40
C ALA A 166 -0.53 4.83 2.55
N MET A 167 -0.10 4.38 3.72
CA MET A 167 -0.93 4.34 4.94
C MET A 167 -1.27 5.73 5.49
N TRP A 168 -0.45 6.75 5.22
CA TRP A 168 -0.75 8.14 5.60
C TRP A 168 -1.71 8.81 4.62
N LEU A 169 -1.67 8.45 3.34
CA LEU A 169 -2.59 8.95 2.32
C LEU A 169 -4.03 8.45 2.51
N GLY A 170 -4.22 7.27 3.10
CA GLY A 170 -5.53 6.65 3.37
C GLY A 170 -6.04 6.88 4.79
#